data_AF-A0A3L7ZI92-F1
#
_entry.id   AF-A0A3L7ZI92-F1
#
_cell.length_a   1.000
_cell.length_b   1.000
_cell.length_c   1.000
_cell.angle_alpha   90.00
_cell.angle_beta   90.00
_cell.angle_gamma   90.00
#
_symmetry.space_group_name_H-M   'P 1'
#
loop_
_entity.id
_entity.type
_entity.pdbx_description
1 polymer ?
#
loop_
_entity_poly.entity_id
_entity_poly.type
_entity_poly.pdbx_seq_one_letter_code
_entity_poly.pdbx_strand_id
1 'polypeptide(L)'
;NLDFYQYYRSHSTLYDEYYFVRGKSDLRLCTDSAQFDKDPNFSTGYDYKVAKIIANEMLRIYLNKRLVKLETNTQVEDNLQKCLKYPFRFTGKKVFLIELGYSLVSSGDINNGNVEIKEMMNFLGTVFQVELGDYYAAYIAMKERKKDRTAYLSRLQDSLVKRMDEDDSK
;
A
#
# COMPACT_ATOMS: atom_id res chain seq x y z
N ASN A 1 30.69 19.28 -16.27
CA ASN A 1 29.31 18.85 -15.90
C ASN A 1 29.29 17.96 -14.65
N LEU A 2 30.28 17.06 -14.45
CA LEU A 2 30.38 16.24 -13.23
C LEU A 2 30.52 17.09 -11.95
N ASP A 3 31.34 18.15 -12.00
CA ASP A 3 31.62 19.01 -10.84
C ASP A 3 30.37 19.74 -10.34
N PHE A 4 29.53 20.22 -11.26
CA PHE A 4 28.25 20.84 -10.92
C PHE A 4 27.29 19.83 -10.28
N TYR A 5 27.26 18.60 -10.78
CA TYR A 5 26.45 17.53 -10.19
C TYR A 5 26.90 17.19 -8.77
N GLN A 6 28.21 17.14 -8.52
CA GLN A 6 28.77 16.91 -7.18
C GLN A 6 28.48 18.06 -6.23
N TYR A 7 28.66 19.30 -6.68
CA TYR A 7 28.28 20.50 -5.94
C TYR A 7 26.79 20.50 -5.56
N TYR A 8 25.90 20.21 -6.52
CA TYR A 8 24.46 20.15 -6.26
C TYR A 8 24.10 19.04 -5.27
N ARG A 9 24.68 17.83 -5.44
CA ARG A 9 24.48 16.68 -4.54
C ARG A 9 25.00 16.95 -3.12
N SER A 10 26.09 17.69 -2.98
CA SER A 10 26.70 17.98 -1.68
C SER A 10 26.00 19.09 -0.91
N HIS A 11 24.99 19.75 -1.50
CA HIS A 11 24.29 20.89 -0.90
C HIS A 11 25.26 22.02 -0.50
N SER A 12 26.39 22.13 -1.20
CA SER A 12 27.37 23.18 -0.97
C SER A 12 26.84 24.53 -1.44
N THR A 13 27.20 25.60 -0.72
CA THR A 13 26.87 26.99 -1.09
C THR A 13 28.07 27.77 -1.66
N LEU A 14 29.24 27.12 -1.74
CA LEU A 14 30.52 27.78 -2.04
C LEU A 14 30.53 28.47 -3.41
N TYR A 15 29.77 27.95 -4.36
CA TYR A 15 29.75 28.44 -5.74
C TYR A 15 28.43 29.12 -6.14
N ASP A 16 27.57 29.47 -5.16
CA ASP A 16 26.26 30.07 -5.43
C ASP A 16 26.40 31.38 -6.22
N GLU A 17 27.41 32.20 -5.89
CA GLU A 17 27.69 33.46 -6.58
C GLU A 17 28.04 33.28 -8.07
N TYR A 18 28.54 32.11 -8.45
CA TYR A 18 28.94 31.78 -9.81
C TYR A 18 27.82 31.07 -10.58
N TYR A 19 26.96 30.32 -9.90
CA TYR A 19 25.92 29.52 -10.54
C TYR A 19 24.54 30.20 -10.58
N PHE A 20 24.20 30.98 -9.55
CA PHE A 20 22.83 31.48 -9.34
C PHE A 20 22.70 33.01 -9.34
N VAL A 21 23.77 33.75 -9.70
CA VAL A 21 23.70 35.22 -9.84
C VAL A 21 23.43 35.61 -11.28
N ARG A 22 22.38 36.42 -11.49
CA ARG A 22 22.01 36.95 -12.81
C ARG A 22 23.10 37.85 -13.38
N GLY A 23 23.28 37.81 -14.70
CA GLY A 23 24.24 38.67 -15.42
C GLY A 23 25.72 38.29 -15.27
N LYS A 24 26.07 37.32 -14.43
CA LYS A 24 27.44 36.79 -14.26
C LYS A 24 27.60 35.42 -14.94
N SER A 25 27.24 35.33 -16.21
CA SER A 25 27.35 34.09 -16.98
C SER A 25 28.78 33.91 -17.51
N ASP A 26 29.57 32.98 -16.95
CA ASP A 26 30.83 32.58 -17.60
C ASP A 26 30.51 31.65 -18.79
N LEU A 27 30.79 32.13 -20.00
CA LEU A 27 30.56 31.40 -21.24
C LEU A 27 31.30 30.03 -21.27
N ARG A 28 32.40 29.90 -20.52
CA ARG A 28 33.19 28.67 -20.39
C ARG A 28 32.52 27.61 -19.51
N LEU A 29 31.61 28.04 -18.64
CA LEU A 29 30.90 27.18 -17.68
C LEU A 29 29.50 26.77 -18.20
N CYS A 30 28.92 27.54 -19.13
CA CYS A 30 27.58 27.33 -19.68
C CYS A 30 27.59 26.94 -21.17
N THR A 31 27.91 25.68 -21.48
CA THR A 31 27.89 25.14 -22.86
C THR A 31 26.56 24.50 -23.28
N ASP A 32 25.48 24.67 -22.51
CA ASP A 32 24.19 24.04 -22.81
C ASP A 32 23.35 24.94 -23.72
N SER A 33 22.70 24.36 -24.74
CA SER A 33 21.92 25.09 -25.75
C SER A 33 20.67 25.79 -25.21
N ALA A 34 20.34 25.59 -23.93
CA ALA A 34 19.19 26.16 -23.23
C ALA A 34 19.35 27.65 -22.83
N GLN A 35 20.36 28.37 -23.35
CA GLN A 35 20.52 29.80 -23.08
C GLN A 35 19.52 30.68 -23.84
N PHE A 36 18.96 30.19 -24.95
CA PHE A 36 18.11 30.99 -25.84
C PHE A 36 16.65 31.11 -25.38
N ASP A 37 16.18 30.23 -24.49
CA ASP A 37 14.79 30.20 -23.98
C ASP A 37 14.64 30.80 -22.56
N LYS A 38 15.61 31.59 -22.09
CA LYS A 38 15.64 32.13 -20.73
C LYS A 38 15.23 33.59 -20.68
N ASP A 39 14.32 33.93 -19.77
CA ASP A 39 14.04 35.33 -19.42
C ASP A 39 15.27 35.92 -18.71
N PRO A 40 15.95 36.92 -19.29
CA PRO A 40 17.15 37.52 -18.72
C PRO A 40 16.93 38.18 -17.35
N ASN A 41 15.69 38.59 -17.05
CA ASN A 41 15.35 39.26 -15.79
C ASN A 41 15.01 38.27 -14.67
N PHE A 42 14.71 37.02 -15.02
CA PHE A 42 14.24 36.01 -14.08
C PHE A 42 15.25 34.87 -13.89
N SER A 43 15.79 34.34 -14.98
CA SER A 43 16.58 33.11 -14.97
C SER A 43 18.08 33.33 -14.76
N THR A 44 18.72 32.37 -14.09
CA THR A 44 20.17 32.25 -13.93
C THR A 44 20.78 31.30 -14.97
N GLY A 45 22.12 31.24 -15.02
CA GLY A 45 22.85 30.31 -15.88
C GLY A 45 22.52 28.83 -15.60
N TYR A 46 22.21 28.48 -14.35
CA TYR A 46 22.12 27.09 -13.90
C TYR A 46 20.71 26.62 -13.50
N ASP A 47 19.69 27.49 -13.48
CA ASP A 47 18.31 27.12 -13.15
C ASP A 47 17.82 25.91 -13.97
N TYR A 48 18.02 25.94 -15.29
CA TYR A 48 17.63 24.83 -16.17
C TYR A 48 18.38 23.53 -15.84
N LYS A 49 19.67 23.63 -15.50
CA LYS A 49 20.45 22.45 -15.11
C LYS A 49 19.92 21.84 -13.81
N VAL A 50 19.62 22.68 -12.82
CA VAL A 50 18.98 22.23 -11.57
C VAL A 50 17.61 21.61 -11.85
N ALA A 51 16.76 22.28 -12.63
CA ALA A 51 15.45 21.74 -13.00
C ALA A 51 15.56 20.39 -13.71
N LYS A 52 16.55 20.21 -14.60
CA LYS A 52 16.83 18.94 -15.28
C LYS A 52 17.30 17.86 -14.31
N ILE A 53 18.11 18.20 -13.30
CA ILE A 53 18.50 17.25 -12.24
C ILE A 53 17.27 16.79 -11.47
N ILE A 54 16.45 17.73 -10.98
CA ILE A 54 15.22 17.45 -10.23
C ILE A 54 14.26 16.58 -11.06
N ALA A 55 14.03 16.94 -12.32
CA ALA A 55 13.14 16.20 -13.21
C ALA A 55 13.62 14.75 -13.42
N ASN A 56 14.93 14.56 -13.61
CA ASN A 56 15.50 13.21 -13.74
C ASN A 56 15.40 12.40 -12.44
N GLU A 57 15.53 13.04 -11.27
CA GLU A 57 15.33 12.35 -9.99
C GLU A 57 13.88 11.93 -9.78
N MET A 58 12.92 12.81 -10.08
CA MET A 58 11.50 12.49 -10.06
C MET A 58 11.17 11.35 -11.02
N LEU A 59 11.71 11.40 -12.24
CA LEU A 59 11.52 10.36 -13.24
C LEU A 59 12.08 9.01 -12.77
N ARG A 60 13.28 8.99 -12.18
CA ARG A 60 13.88 7.77 -11.61
C ARG A 60 12.99 7.16 -10.53
N ILE A 61 12.46 7.97 -9.61
CA ILE A 61 11.53 7.50 -8.57
C ILE A 61 10.28 6.88 -9.20
N TYR A 62 9.69 7.55 -10.19
CA TYR A 62 8.51 7.05 -10.90
C TYR A 62 8.78 5.71 -11.59
N LEU A 63 9.88 5.60 -12.33
CA LEU A 63 10.26 4.39 -13.05
C LEU A 63 10.54 3.23 -12.09
N ASN A 64 11.24 3.47 -10.98
CA ASN A 64 11.47 2.44 -9.96
C ASN A 64 10.16 1.96 -9.33
N LYS A 65 9.22 2.86 -9.02
CA LYS A 65 7.88 2.48 -8.55
C LYS A 65 7.12 1.63 -9.58
N ARG A 66 7.23 1.97 -10.87
CA ARG A 66 6.60 1.21 -11.97
C ARG A 66 7.23 -0.16 -12.14
N LEU A 67 8.55 -0.29 -12.01
CA LEU A 67 9.25 -1.57 -12.05
C LEU A 67 8.82 -2.48 -10.90
N VAL A 68 8.82 -1.97 -9.66
CA VAL A 68 8.30 -2.73 -8.52
C VAL A 68 6.86 -3.17 -8.76
N LYS A 69 5.99 -2.28 -9.27
CA LYS A 69 4.60 -2.63 -9.61
C LYS A 69 4.49 -3.70 -10.70
N LEU A 70 5.40 -3.71 -11.68
CA LEU A 70 5.44 -4.72 -12.74
C LEU A 70 5.94 -6.06 -12.22
N GLU A 71 6.91 -6.05 -11.30
CA GLU A 71 7.41 -7.24 -10.62
C GLU A 71 6.37 -7.83 -9.66
N THR A 72 5.57 -7.00 -8.98
CA THR A 72 4.47 -7.44 -8.09
C THR A 72 3.16 -7.74 -8.82
N ASN A 73 3.05 -7.43 -10.11
CA ASN A 73 1.87 -7.65 -10.96
C ASN A 73 1.64 -9.14 -11.25
N THR A 74 1.34 -9.90 -10.20
CA THR A 74 0.45 -11.05 -10.31
C THR A 74 -0.97 -10.50 -10.38
N GLN A 75 -1.82 -11.07 -11.23
CA GLN A 75 -3.23 -10.67 -11.42
C GLN A 75 -4.07 -10.61 -10.12
N VAL A 76 -3.51 -11.04 -8.99
CA VAL A 76 -4.08 -11.04 -7.65
C VAL A 76 -4.20 -9.64 -7.07
N GLU A 77 -3.21 -8.75 -7.24
CA GLU A 77 -3.24 -7.39 -6.63
C GLU A 77 -4.33 -6.50 -7.23
N ASP A 78 -4.52 -6.57 -8.55
CA ASP A 78 -5.53 -5.77 -9.27
C ASP A 78 -6.96 -6.25 -8.95
N ASN A 79 -7.12 -7.55 -8.64
CA ASN A 79 -8.37 -8.11 -8.15
C ASN A 79 -8.61 -7.79 -6.66
N LEU A 80 -7.57 -7.75 -5.82
CA LEU A 80 -7.68 -7.33 -4.42
C LEU A 80 -8.10 -5.84 -4.33
N GLN A 81 -7.51 -4.97 -5.16
CA GLN A 81 -7.93 -3.57 -5.24
C GLN A 81 -9.39 -3.42 -5.71
N LYS A 82 -9.87 -4.28 -6.62
CA LYS A 82 -11.28 -4.32 -7.01
C LYS A 82 -12.20 -4.85 -5.90
N CYS A 83 -11.80 -5.89 -5.18
CA CYS A 83 -12.52 -6.38 -3.99
C CYS A 83 -12.63 -5.30 -2.90
N LEU A 84 -11.57 -4.52 -2.69
CA LEU A 84 -11.57 -3.42 -1.71
C LEU A 84 -12.34 -2.18 -2.18
N LYS A 85 -12.67 -2.07 -3.48
CA LYS A 85 -13.44 -0.94 -4.04
C LYS A 85 -14.88 -0.91 -3.52
N TYR A 86 -15.44 -2.06 -3.16
CA TYR A 86 -16.72 -2.18 -2.49
C TYR A 86 -16.53 -2.99 -1.21
N PRO A 87 -16.22 -2.33 -0.09
CA PRO A 87 -15.96 -3.04 1.14
C PRO A 87 -17.22 -3.76 1.61
N PHE A 88 -17.12 -5.07 1.79
CA PHE A 88 -18.18 -5.84 2.43
C PHE A 88 -18.24 -5.42 3.89
N ARG A 89 -19.42 -5.00 4.38
CA ARG A 89 -19.60 -4.68 5.80
C ARG A 89 -20.20 -5.87 6.52
N PHE A 90 -19.51 -6.39 7.54
CA PHE A 90 -20.10 -7.43 8.37
C PHE A 90 -21.16 -6.83 9.30
N THR A 91 -22.39 -7.31 9.18
CA THR A 91 -23.55 -6.80 9.94
C THR A 91 -23.93 -7.70 11.12
N GLY A 92 -23.26 -8.84 11.28
CA GLY A 92 -23.44 -9.75 12.42
C GLY A 92 -22.76 -9.26 13.70
N LYS A 93 -22.88 -10.06 14.77
CA LYS A 93 -22.17 -9.80 16.04
C LYS A 93 -20.67 -10.02 15.87
N LYS A 94 -19.82 -9.17 16.45
CA LYS A 94 -18.34 -9.30 16.40
C LYS A 94 -17.85 -10.70 16.81
N VAL A 95 -18.46 -11.28 17.83
CA VAL A 95 -18.17 -12.64 18.33
C VAL A 95 -18.31 -13.71 17.25
N PHE A 96 -19.20 -13.54 16.27
CA PHE A 96 -19.36 -14.46 15.15
C PHE A 96 -18.15 -14.43 14.20
N LEU A 97 -17.61 -13.23 13.95
CA LEU A 97 -16.42 -13.09 13.12
C LEU A 97 -15.16 -13.61 13.83
N ILE A 98 -15.12 -13.47 15.16
CA ILE A 98 -14.07 -14.06 16.02
C ILE A 98 -14.15 -15.60 15.97
N GLU A 99 -15.35 -16.17 16.12
CA GLU A 99 -15.57 -17.61 15.99
C GLU A 99 -15.09 -18.15 14.64
N LEU A 100 -15.43 -17.46 13.55
CA LEU A 100 -14.98 -17.80 12.20
C LEU A 100 -13.46 -17.69 12.04
N GLY A 101 -12.84 -16.63 12.56
CA GLY A 101 -11.39 -16.46 12.49
C GLY A 101 -10.64 -17.56 13.23
N TYR A 102 -11.10 -17.94 14.42
CA TYR A 102 -10.51 -19.06 15.16
C TYR A 102 -10.72 -20.39 14.45
N SER A 103 -11.88 -20.62 13.81
CA SER A 103 -12.12 -21.87 13.07
C SER A 103 -11.22 -22.00 11.85
N LEU A 104 -11.02 -20.93 11.10
CA LEU A 104 -10.14 -20.92 9.91
C LEU A 104 -8.68 -21.18 10.27
N VAL A 105 -8.19 -20.58 11.36
CA VAL A 105 -6.83 -20.87 11.82
C VAL A 105 -6.72 -22.30 12.34
N SER A 106 -7.75 -22.79 13.04
CA SER A 106 -7.76 -24.16 13.58
C SER A 106 -7.86 -25.24 12.49
N SER A 107 -8.43 -24.94 11.32
CA SER A 107 -8.53 -25.91 10.22
C SER A 107 -7.19 -26.14 9.52
N GLY A 108 -6.29 -25.14 9.55
CA GLY A 108 -4.96 -25.26 8.96
C GLY A 108 -4.93 -25.17 7.43
N ASP A 109 -6.05 -24.85 6.79
CA ASP A 109 -6.18 -24.83 5.32
C ASP A 109 -5.53 -23.58 4.68
N ILE A 110 -5.13 -22.60 5.50
CA ILE A 110 -4.57 -21.32 5.04
C ILE A 110 -3.07 -21.31 5.33
N ASN A 111 -2.27 -20.90 4.33
CA ASN A 111 -0.80 -20.86 4.39
C ASN A 111 -0.16 -22.13 4.96
N ASN A 112 -0.68 -23.31 4.59
CA ASN A 112 -0.19 -24.60 5.08
C ASN A 112 -0.21 -24.69 6.62
N GLY A 113 -1.19 -24.07 7.27
CA GLY A 113 -1.34 -24.03 8.72
C GLY A 113 -0.46 -23.00 9.42
N ASN A 114 0.31 -22.20 8.68
CA ASN A 114 1.20 -21.18 9.22
C ASN A 114 0.54 -19.80 9.18
N VAL A 115 -0.55 -19.63 9.94
CA VAL A 115 -1.22 -18.35 10.14
C VAL A 115 -1.43 -18.13 11.63
N GLU A 116 -0.99 -16.99 12.14
CA GLU A 116 -1.29 -16.61 13.52
C GLU A 116 -2.72 -16.09 13.66
N ILE A 117 -3.33 -16.32 14.84
CA ILE A 117 -4.66 -15.78 15.17
C ILE A 117 -4.71 -14.27 14.94
N LYS A 118 -3.68 -13.54 15.37
CA LYS A 118 -3.60 -12.08 15.20
C LYS A 118 -3.66 -11.67 13.73
N GLU A 119 -2.95 -12.37 12.85
CA GLU A 119 -2.94 -12.09 11.41
C GLU A 119 -4.31 -12.32 10.81
N MET A 120 -4.96 -13.44 11.14
CA MET A 120 -6.32 -13.75 10.68
C MET A 120 -7.34 -12.72 11.17
N MET A 121 -7.27 -12.32 12.45
CA MET A 121 -8.20 -11.33 13.01
C MET A 121 -8.02 -9.95 12.37
N ASN A 122 -6.77 -9.54 12.12
CA ASN A 122 -6.49 -8.29 11.42
C ASN A 122 -7.01 -8.33 9.98
N PHE A 123 -6.82 -9.45 9.27
CA PHE A 123 -7.35 -9.66 7.94
C PHE A 123 -8.88 -9.55 7.91
N LEU A 124 -9.58 -10.31 8.76
CA LEU A 124 -11.05 -10.28 8.83
C LEU A 124 -11.56 -8.89 9.24
N GLY A 125 -10.93 -8.23 10.20
CA GLY A 125 -11.31 -6.87 10.62
C GLY A 125 -11.16 -5.85 9.50
N THR A 126 -10.11 -5.97 8.68
CA THR A 126 -9.85 -5.10 7.53
C THR A 126 -10.85 -5.35 6.40
N VAL A 127 -11.05 -6.61 6.03
CA VAL A 127 -11.96 -7.00 4.93
C VAL A 127 -13.40 -6.61 5.24
N PHE A 128 -13.83 -6.78 6.50
CA PHE A 128 -15.20 -6.52 6.90
C PHE A 128 -15.46 -5.12 7.48
N GLN A 129 -14.42 -4.28 7.59
CA GLN A 129 -14.47 -2.97 8.24
C GLN A 129 -15.02 -3.01 9.66
N VAL A 130 -14.55 -3.97 10.47
CA VAL A 130 -14.97 -4.14 11.87
C VAL A 130 -13.77 -4.17 12.79
N GLU A 131 -13.80 -3.33 13.82
CA GLU A 131 -12.87 -3.41 14.94
C GLU A 131 -13.28 -4.57 15.85
N LEU A 132 -12.51 -5.66 15.82
CA LEU A 132 -12.79 -6.87 16.60
C LEU A 132 -12.58 -6.71 18.11
N GLY A 133 -11.75 -5.74 18.53
CA GLY A 133 -11.43 -5.52 19.94
C GLY A 133 -10.59 -6.67 20.51
N ASP A 134 -10.84 -7.03 21.77
CA ASP A 134 -10.14 -8.14 22.45
C ASP A 134 -10.72 -9.49 22.02
N TYR A 135 -10.25 -9.99 20.88
CA TYR A 135 -10.67 -11.27 20.32
C TYR A 135 -10.16 -12.47 21.13
N TYR A 136 -9.11 -12.33 21.94
CA TYR A 136 -8.64 -13.39 22.83
C TYR A 136 -9.60 -13.58 24.01
N ALA A 137 -9.99 -12.49 24.68
CA ALA A 137 -10.97 -12.55 25.76
C ALA A 137 -12.33 -13.08 25.28
N ALA A 138 -12.78 -12.61 24.11
CA ALA A 138 -14.01 -13.10 23.49
C ALA A 138 -13.98 -14.61 23.21
N TYR A 139 -12.84 -15.13 22.73
CA TYR A 139 -12.66 -16.56 22.50
C TYR A 139 -12.65 -17.38 23.80
N ILE A 140 -12.00 -16.90 24.86
CA ILE A 140 -12.04 -17.55 26.18
C ILE A 140 -13.50 -17.64 26.67
N ALA A 141 -14.24 -16.54 26.61
CA ALA A 141 -15.65 -16.50 27.00
C ALA A 141 -16.55 -17.42 26.14
N MET A 142 -16.21 -17.62 24.86
CA MET A 142 -16.87 -18.62 24.00
C MET A 142 -16.56 -20.05 24.43
N LYS A 143 -15.28 -20.35 24.69
CA LYS A 143 -14.79 -21.68 25.07
C LYS A 143 -15.38 -22.15 26.40
N GLU A 144 -15.61 -21.24 27.34
CA GLU A 144 -16.17 -21.54 28.67
C GLU A 144 -17.66 -21.90 28.65
N ARG A 145 -18.38 -21.64 27.55
CA ARG A 145 -19.80 -22.02 27.45
C ARG A 145 -19.94 -23.54 27.50
N LYS A 146 -20.86 -24.03 28.34
CA LYS A 146 -21.18 -25.47 28.47
C LYS A 146 -21.98 -26.01 27.29
N LYS A 147 -22.73 -25.13 26.61
CA LYS A 147 -23.54 -25.42 25.43
C LYS A 147 -23.22 -24.37 24.36
N ASP A 148 -23.32 -24.74 23.09
CA ASP A 148 -23.24 -23.81 21.94
C ASP A 148 -21.89 -23.05 21.83
N ARG A 149 -20.77 -23.76 22.02
CA ARG A 149 -19.40 -23.21 21.88
C ARG A 149 -19.11 -22.68 20.48
N THR A 150 -19.69 -23.34 19.47
CA THR A 150 -19.54 -23.04 18.04
C THR A 150 -20.89 -22.70 17.41
N ALA A 151 -21.68 -21.89 18.11
CA ALA A 151 -23.06 -21.59 17.73
C ALA A 151 -23.17 -20.94 16.34
N TYR A 152 -22.20 -20.11 15.96
CA TYR A 152 -22.23 -19.43 14.67
C TYR A 152 -21.89 -20.40 13.53
N LEU A 153 -20.90 -21.28 13.70
CA LEU A 153 -20.56 -22.29 12.70
C LEU A 153 -21.71 -23.27 12.46
N SER A 154 -22.36 -23.75 13.52
CA SER A 154 -23.56 -24.60 13.38
C SER A 154 -24.66 -23.88 12.60
N ARG A 155 -24.90 -22.59 12.90
CA ARG A 155 -25.88 -21.79 12.15
C ARG A 155 -25.50 -21.63 10.67
N LEU A 156 -24.22 -21.44 10.36
CA LEU A 156 -23.74 -21.35 8.98
C LEU A 156 -23.93 -22.68 8.23
N GLN A 157 -23.64 -23.80 8.88
CA GLN A 157 -23.88 -25.13 8.33
C GLN A 157 -25.36 -25.33 8.01
N ASP A 158 -26.26 -25.08 8.98
CA ASP A 158 -27.71 -25.23 8.80
C ASP A 158 -28.22 -24.34 7.65
N SER A 159 -27.71 -23.11 7.56
CA SER A 159 -28.08 -22.16 6.51
C SER A 159 -27.63 -22.63 5.11
N LEU A 160 -26.44 -23.23 5.02
CA LEU A 160 -25.90 -23.75 3.77
C LEU A 160 -26.64 -25.02 3.32
N VAL A 161 -26.90 -25.95 4.25
CA VAL A 161 -27.67 -27.18 3.98
C VAL A 161 -29.08 -26.83 3.50
N LYS A 162 -29.78 -25.93 4.21
CA LYS A 162 -31.11 -25.47 3.79
C LYS A 162 -31.10 -24.92 2.36
N ARG A 163 -30.07 -24.15 2.00
CA ARG A 163 -29.92 -23.59 0.66
C ARG A 163 -29.73 -24.68 -0.41
N MET A 164 -28.96 -25.73 -0.10
CA MET A 164 -28.77 -26.88 -0.99
C MET A 164 -30.10 -27.64 -1.18
N ASP A 165 -30.82 -27.92 -0.10
CA ASP A 165 -32.12 -28.61 -0.16
C ASP A 165 -33.16 -27.84 -0.99
N GLU A 166 -33.17 -26.50 -0.89
CA GLU A 166 -34.02 -25.61 -1.69
C GLU A 166 -33.68 -25.62 -3.19
N ASP A 167 -32.40 -25.81 -3.53
CA ASP A 167 -31.94 -25.87 -4.92
C ASP A 167 -32.16 -27.27 -5.53
N ASP A 168 -32.05 -28.35 -4.75
CA ASP A 168 -32.36 -29.73 -5.19
C ASP A 168 -33.87 -30.00 -5.34
N SER A 169 -34.70 -29.24 -4.64
CA SER A 169 -36.17 -29.35 -4.72
C SER A 169 -36.79 -28.60 -5.91
N LYS A 170 -35.98 -27.96 -6.76
CA LYS A 170 -36.40 -27.23 -7.97
C LYS A 170 -36.10 -27.99 -9.24
#